data_AF-A0A954IUR0-F1
#
_entry.id   AF-A0A954IUR0-F1
#
_cell.length_a   1.000
_cell.length_b   1.000
_cell.length_c   1.000
_cell.angle_alpha   90.00
_cell.angle_beta   90.00
_cell.angle_gamma   90.00
#
_symmetry.space_group_name_H-M   'P 1'
#
loop_
_entity.id
_entity.type
_entity.pdbx_description
1 polymer ?
#
loop_
_entity_poly.entity_id
_entity_poly.type
_entity_poly.pdbx_seq_one_letter_code
_entity_poly.pdbx_strand_id
1 'polypeptide(L)' 'NRFIRSPHEVVSVGDVVTVWVLDVDLSRRRVSLTMLPPEN' A
#
# COMPACT_ATOMS: atom_id res chain seq x y z
N ASN A 1 1.89 14.88 -8.02
CA ASN A 1 2.42 14.26 -6.78
C ASN A 1 2.00 15.04 -5.55
N ARG A 2 1.05 14.49 -4.79
CA ARG A 2 0.61 15.02 -3.50
C ARG A 2 1.44 14.36 -2.39
N PHE A 3 2.28 15.13 -1.70
CA PHE A 3 2.98 14.65 -0.51
C PHE A 3 1.98 14.53 0.65
N ILE A 4 1.97 13.38 1.32
CA ILE A 4 1.09 13.09 2.45
C ILE A 4 1.91 13.19 3.73
N ARG A 5 1.51 14.06 4.65
CA ARG A 5 2.22 14.27 5.93
C ARG A 5 1.81 13.21 6.96
N SER A 6 0.55 12.80 6.95
CA SER A 6 0.01 11.80 7.86
C SER A 6 -0.86 10.79 7.10
N PRO A 7 -0.70 9.46 7.32
CA PRO A 7 -1.51 8.45 6.66
C PRO A 7 -3.00 8.56 7.02
N HIS A 8 -3.34 9.10 8.18
CA HIS A 8 -4.73 9.31 8.60
C HIS A 8 -5.48 10.34 7.76
N GLU A 9 -4.77 11.18 6.99
CA GLU A 9 -5.41 12.14 6.07
C GLU A 9 -5.98 11.47 4.82
N VAL A 10 -5.56 10.23 4.54
CA VAL A 10 -5.88 9.54 3.29
C VAL A 10 -6.56 8.19 3.48
N VAL A 11 -6.43 7.57 4.65
CA VAL A 11 -7.04 6.28 4.96
C VAL A 11 -7.57 6.23 6.38
N SER A 12 -8.67 5.49 6.54
CA SER A 12 -9.28 5.14 7.81
C SER A 12 -9.44 3.62 7.95
N VAL A 13 -9.58 3.15 9.20
CA VAL A 13 -9.87 1.74 9.47
C VAL A 13 -11.27 1.41 8.92
N GLY A 14 -11.34 0.38 8.07
CA GLY A 14 -12.57 -0.05 7.40
C GLY A 14 -12.67 0.37 5.94
N ASP A 15 -11.76 1.22 5.45
CA ASP A 15 -11.75 1.62 4.05
C ASP A 15 -11.37 0.45 3.13
N VAL A 16 -12.15 0.28 2.06
CA VAL A 16 -11.83 -0.65 0.98
C VAL A 16 -11.03 0.10 -0.08
N VAL A 17 -9.82 -0.38 -0.36
CA VAL A 17 -8.84 0.31 -1.21
C VAL A 17 -8.21 -0.64 -2.21
N THR A 18 -7.92 -0.13 -3.41
CA THR A 18 -7.20 -0.87 -4.45
C THR A 18 -5.69 -0.70 -4.26
N VAL A 19 -4.95 -1.81 -4.27
CA VAL A 19 -3.49 -1.84 -4.06
C VAL A 19 -2.82 -2.74 -5.09
N TRP A 20 -1.52 -2.53 -5.26
CA TRP A 20 -0.61 -3.36 -6.05
C TRP A 20 0.27 -4.20 -5.12
N VAL A 21 0.59 -5.42 -5.55
CA VAL A 21 1.53 -6.31 -4.86
C VAL A 21 2.94 -6.00 -5.36
N LEU A 22 3.85 -5.67 -4.43
CA LEU A 22 5.26 -5.41 -4.73
C LEU A 22 6.12 -6.66 -4.60
N ASP A 23 5.90 -7.43 -3.53
CA ASP A 23 6.70 -8.62 -3.24
C ASP A 23 5.93 -9.59 -2.34
N VAL A 24 6.28 -10.89 -2.44
CA VAL A 24 5.67 -11.96 -1.66
C VAL A 24 6.76 -12.83 -1.04
N ASP A 25 6.92 -12.73 0.28
CA ASP A 25 7.82 -13.59 1.06
C ASP A 25 7.01 -14.71 1.72
N LEU A 26 7.00 -15.87 1.07
CA LEU A 26 6.31 -17.07 1.55
C LEU A 26 6.99 -17.67 2.80
N SER A 27 8.30 -17.50 2.95
CA SER A 27 9.04 -18.06 4.08
C SER A 27 8.66 -17.36 5.39
N ARG A 28 8.46 -16.04 5.33
CA ARG A 28 8.03 -15.20 6.46
C ARG A 28 6.53 -14.97 6.50
N ARG A 29 5.78 -15.47 5.51
CA ARG A 29 4.34 -15.26 5.32
C ARG A 29 3.98 -13.76 5.29
N ARG A 30 4.72 -12.97 4.52
CA ARG A 30 4.53 -11.52 4.38
C ARG A 30 4.29 -11.14 2.93
N VAL A 31 3.48 -10.11 2.73
CA VAL A 31 3.20 -9.52 1.42
C VAL A 31 3.43 -8.02 1.51
N SER A 32 4.22 -7.47 0.60
CA SER A 32 4.49 -6.05 0.48
C SER A 32 3.52 -5.43 -0.52
N LEU A 33 2.84 -4.35 -0.13
CA LEU A 33 1.76 -3.73 -0.91
C LEU A 33 2.02 -2.24 -1.09
N THR A 34 1.49 -1.65 -2.16
CA THR A 34 1.50 -0.21 -2.40
C THR A 34 0.16 0.27 -2.97
N MET A 35 -0.22 1.50 -2.63
CA MET A 35 -1.36 2.20 -3.26
C MET A 35 -0.93 2.97 -4.52
N LEU A 36 0.37 3.08 -4.78
CA LEU A 36 0.91 3.76 -5.94
C LEU A 36 1.15 2.75 -7.06
N PRO A 37 0.88 3.13 -8.32
CA PRO A 37 1.25 2.28 -9.45
C PRO A 37 2.77 2.08 -9.46
N PRO A 38 3.26 0.84 -9.69
CA PRO A 38 4.69 0.60 -9.84
C PRO A 38 5.22 1.34 -11.08
N GLU A 39 6.43 1.89 -10.97
CA GLU A 39 7.14 2.43 -12.12
C GLU A 39 7.63 1.26 -13.00
N ASN A 40 7.41 1.37 -14.32
CA ASN A 40 7.89 0.39 -15.31
C ASN A 40 9.36 0.60 -15.64
#